data_AF-A0A085GJT3-F1
#
_entry.id   AF-A0A085GJT3-F1
#
_cell.length_a   1.000
_cell.length_b   1.000
_cell.length_c   1.000
_cell.angle_alpha   90.00
_cell.angle_beta   90.00
_cell.angle_gamma   90.00
#
_symmetry.space_group_name_H-M   'P 1'
#
loop_
_entity.id
_entity.type
_entity.pdbx_description
1 polymer ?
#
loop_
_entity_poly.entity_id
_entity_poly.type
_entity_poly.pdbx_seq_one_letter_code
_entity_poly.pdbx_strand_id
1 'polypeptide(L)' 'MSESISVNCPGCGKTVIWNETSPYRPFCSKRCQLIDLGEWAAEEKRIPSSGDLSDSDGWSEEDLR' A
#
# COMPACT_ATOMS: atom_id res chain seq x y z
N MET A 1 15.32 -17.05 22.11
CA MET A 1 15.67 -17.07 20.68
C MET A 1 14.97 -15.89 20.04
N SER A 2 15.71 -14.97 19.42
CA SER A 2 15.12 -13.80 18.75
C SER A 2 14.41 -14.27 17.48
N GLU A 3 13.09 -14.24 17.49
CA GLU A 3 12.29 -14.58 16.32
C GLU A 3 12.37 -13.45 15.30
N SER A 4 12.85 -13.77 14.09
CA SER A 4 13.01 -12.80 13.00
C SER A 4 11.76 -12.78 12.13
N ILE A 5 11.03 -11.68 12.14
CA ILE A 5 9.88 -11.48 11.26
C ILE A 5 10.39 -11.32 9.82
N SER A 6 9.75 -11.98 8.85
CA SER A 6 10.05 -11.83 7.43
C SER A 6 8.77 -11.57 6.64
N VAL A 7 8.88 -10.78 5.58
CA VAL A 7 7.76 -10.38 4.72
C VAL A 7 8.15 -10.52 3.24
N ASN A 8 7.18 -10.61 2.35
CA ASN A 8 7.45 -10.59 0.91
C ASN A 8 7.40 -9.15 0.37
N CYS A 9 8.38 -8.79 -0.45
CA CYS A 9 8.41 -7.52 -1.15
C CYS A 9 7.19 -7.40 -2.08
N PRO A 10 6.33 -6.39 -1.94
CA PRO A 10 5.12 -6.28 -2.77
C PRO A 10 5.42 -6.04 -4.25
N GLY A 11 6.57 -5.41 -4.58
CA GLY A 11 6.95 -5.13 -5.97
C GLY A 11 7.59 -6.31 -6.73
N CYS A 12 8.10 -7.34 -6.06
CA CYS A 12 8.80 -8.45 -6.75
C CYS A 12 8.71 -9.82 -6.07
N GLY A 13 8.04 -9.92 -4.91
CA GLY A 13 7.85 -11.17 -4.16
C GLY A 13 9.05 -11.65 -3.34
N LYS A 14 10.23 -11.03 -3.45
CA LYS A 14 11.42 -11.46 -2.69
C LYS A 14 11.19 -11.33 -1.17
N THR A 15 11.57 -12.34 -0.40
CA THR A 15 11.53 -12.31 1.06
C THR A 15 12.53 -11.31 1.65
N VAL A 16 12.06 -10.49 2.60
CA VAL A 16 12.80 -9.42 3.28
C VAL A 16 12.71 -9.65 4.78
N ILE A 17 13.84 -9.62 5.47
CA ILE A 17 13.88 -9.69 6.94
C ILE A 17 13.46 -8.34 7.51
N TRP A 18 12.53 -8.34 8.46
CA TRP A 18 12.00 -7.16 9.13
C TRP A 18 12.92 -6.66 10.25
N ASN A 19 14.13 -6.21 9.88
CA ASN A 19 15.11 -5.64 10.81
C ASN A 19 15.87 -4.46 10.17
N GLU A 20 16.68 -3.75 10.94
CA GLU A 20 17.41 -2.55 10.49
C GLU A 20 18.34 -2.77 9.29
N THR A 21 18.77 -4.02 9.04
CA THR A 21 19.57 -4.36 7.86
C THR A 21 18.81 -4.21 6.54
N SER A 22 17.48 -4.13 6.59
CA SER A 22 16.62 -3.86 5.44
C SER A 22 16.11 -2.42 5.50
N PRO A 23 16.81 -1.42 4.93
CA PRO A 23 16.44 0.00 5.06
C PRO A 23 15.16 0.37 4.29
N TYR A 24 14.78 -0.42 3.29
CA TYR A 24 13.63 -0.15 2.41
C TYR A 24 12.40 -1.00 2.73
N ARG A 25 12.30 -1.61 3.92
CA ARG A 25 11.15 -2.43 4.33
C ARG A 25 9.82 -1.70 4.05
N PRO A 26 8.80 -2.38 3.49
CA PRO A 26 8.71 -3.82 3.18
C PRO A 26 9.39 -4.26 1.87
N PHE A 27 10.01 -3.34 1.13
CA PHE A 27 10.60 -3.60 -0.17
C PHE A 27 12.02 -4.16 -0.04
N CYS A 28 12.41 -5.01 -1.01
CA CYS A 28 13.76 -5.57 -1.03
C CYS A 28 14.84 -4.57 -1.51
N SER A 29 14.43 -3.43 -2.08
CA SER A 29 15.34 -2.41 -2.61
C SER A 29 14.61 -1.07 -2.82
N LYS A 30 15.38 0.02 -2.91
CA LYS A 30 14.88 1.34 -3.30
C LYS A 30 14.14 1.33 -4.65
N ARG A 31 14.57 0.48 -5.58
CA ARG A 31 13.93 0.35 -6.89
C ARG A 31 12.49 -0.15 -6.76
N CYS A 32 12.25 -1.19 -5.98
CA CYS A 32 10.90 -1.73 -5.76
C CYS A 32 9.99 -0.72 -5.05
N GLN A 33 10.52 0.06 -4.11
CA GLN A 33 9.79 1.14 -3.45
C GLN A 33 9.36 2.23 -4.44
N LEU A 34 10.26 2.65 -5.34
CA LEU A 34 9.97 3.69 -6.33
C LEU A 34 9.00 3.22 -7.42
N ILE A 35 9.08 1.94 -7.81
CA ILE A 35 8.13 1.36 -8.76
C ILE A 35 6.73 1.38 -8.15
N ASP A 36 6.56 0.89 -6.92
CA ASP A 36 5.27 0.89 -6.22
C ASP A 36 4.70 2.31 -6.12
N LEU A 37 5.51 3.29 -5.71
CA LEU A 37 5.11 4.69 -5.71
C LEU A 37 4.66 5.20 -7.09
N GLY A 38 5.35 4.77 -8.16
CA GLY A 38 5.00 5.09 -9.54
C GLY A 38 3.66 4.48 -9.96
N GLU A 39 3.41 3.22 -9.63
CA GLU A 39 2.14 2.53 -9.92
C GLU A 39 0.95 3.21 -9.22
N TRP A 40 1.14 3.69 -7.99
CA TRP A 40 0.14 4.50 -7.30
C TRP A 40 -0.08 5.87 -7.96
N ALA A 41 1.01 6.56 -8.31
CA ALA A 41 0.94 7.86 -8.98
C ALA A 41 0.30 7.78 -10.37
N ALA A 42 0.41 6.62 -11.05
CA ALA A 42 -0.18 6.35 -12.36
C ALA A 42 -1.61 5.77 -12.28
N GLU A 43 -2.21 5.70 -11.08
CA GLU A 43 -3.54 5.11 -10.83
C GLU A 43 -3.68 3.63 -11.24
N GLU A 44 -2.56 2.90 -11.35
CA GLU A 44 -2.56 1.47 -11.68
C GLU A 44 -3.01 0.61 -10.48
N LYS A 45 -2.77 1.10 -9.26
CA LYS A 45 -3.30 0.53 -8.02
C LYS A 45 -4.67 1.12 -7.72
N ARG A 46 -5.74 0.36 -8.03
CA ARG A 46 -7.12 0.72 -7.73
C ARG A 46 -7.80 -0.41 -6.96
N ILE A 47 -8.62 -0.03 -5.97
CA ILE A 47 -9.52 -0.95 -5.31
C ILE A 47 -10.81 -1.03 -6.15
N PRO A 48 -11.20 -2.20 -6.66
CA PRO A 48 -12.43 -2.34 -7.42
C PRO A 48 -13.64 -2.08 -6.51
N SER A 49 -14.59 -1.28 -7.00
CA SER A 49 -15.89 -1.13 -6.34
C SER A 49 -16.75 -2.36 -6.59
N SER A 50 -17.44 -2.84 -5.56
CA SER A 50 -18.37 -3.98 -5.63
C SER A 50 -19.72 -3.67 -6.31
N GLY A 51 -19.87 -2.47 -6.91
CA GLY A 51 -21.07 -2.08 -7.66
C GLY A 51 -22.01 -1.16 -6.87
N ASP A 52 -22.52 -0.14 -7.56
CA ASP A 52 -23.49 0.90 -7.17
C ASP A 52 -23.37 1.48 -5.75
N LEU A 53 -22.33 2.28 -5.56
CA LEU A 53 -22.49 3.50 -4.76
C LEU A 53 -22.34 4.65 -5.75
N SER A 54 -23.47 5.27 -6.12
CA SER A 54 -23.43 6.59 -6.73
C SER A 54 -22.59 7.49 -5.84
N ASP A 55 -21.69 8.30 -6.41
CA ASP A 55 -20.78 9.24 -5.73
C ASP A 55 -21.51 10.40 -5.00
N SER A 56 -22.74 10.14 -4.55
CA SER A 56 -23.73 11.08 -4.02
C SER A 56 -24.20 10.67 -2.62
N ASP A 57 -23.28 10.27 -1.73
CA ASP A 57 -23.51 10.22 -0.29
C ASP A 57 -22.23 10.76 0.37
N GLY A 58 -22.17 11.83 1.16
CA GLY A 58 -23.19 12.68 1.76
C GLY A 58 -22.48 13.55 2.77
N TRP A 59 -22.09 14.77 2.39
CA TRP A 59 -21.98 15.83 3.38
C TRP A 59 -23.43 16.28 3.63
N SER A 60 -24.13 15.62 4.56
CA SER A 60 -25.45 16.09 4.97
C SER A 60 -25.28 17.42 5.69
N GLU A 61 -25.64 18.53 5.03
CA GLU A 61 -25.66 19.88 5.63
C GLU A 61 -26.64 20.01 6.83
N GLU A 62 -27.31 18.92 7.24
CA GLU A 62 -28.20 18.87 8.39
C GLU A 62 -27.49 18.92 9.76
N ASP A 63 -26.18 18.69 9.85
CA ASP A 63 -25.41 18.80 11.11
C ASP A 63 -24.96 20.24 11.45
N LEU A 64 -25.26 21.23 10.59
CA LEU A 64 -24.87 22.64 10.79
C LEU A 64 -26.03 23.57 11.19
N ARG A 65 -27.16 23.01 11.63
CA ARG A 65 -28.34 23.80 12.03
C ARG A 65 -28.53 23.93 13.53
#